data_AF-A0A2J0L237-F1
#
_entry.id   AF-A0A2J0L237-F1
#
_cell.length_a   1.000
_cell.length_b   1.000
_cell.length_c   1.000
_cell.angle_alpha   90.00
_cell.angle_beta   90.00
_cell.angle_gamma   90.00
#
_symmetry.space_group_name_H-M   'P 1'
#
loop_
_entity.id
_entity.type
_entity.pdbx_description
1 polymer ?
#
loop_
_entity_poly.entity_id
_entity_poly.type
_entity_poly.pdbx_seq_one_letter_code
_entity_poly.pdbx_strand_id
1 'polypeptide(L)'
;WHRQIGALIADWLFDYVIAAGPCSKYLVDEALKKGFDPKRIYHVADSLLAGKLCHELARPGDMVLVKGSRGMKMEKVFECFITSSTR
;
A
#
# COMPACT_ATOMS: atom_id res chain seq x y z
N TRP A 1 7.41 -7.02 -13.94
CA TRP A 1 6.24 -6.33 -13.35
C TRP A 1 6.52 -5.75 -11.97
N HIS A 2 6.47 -6.49 -10.85
CA HIS A 2 6.59 -5.89 -9.50
C HIS A 2 7.85 -5.04 -9.29
N ARG A 3 9.04 -5.52 -9.72
CA ARG A 3 10.28 -4.73 -9.66
C ARG A 3 10.21 -3.44 -10.48
N GLN A 4 9.68 -3.50 -11.71
CA GLN A 4 9.55 -2.33 -12.58
C GLN A 4 8.66 -1.26 -11.94
N ILE A 5 7.56 -1.66 -11.29
CA ILE A 5 6.73 -0.73 -10.52
C ILE A 5 7.48 -0.17 -9.32
N GLY A 6 8.26 -0.99 -8.60
CA GLY A 6 9.11 -0.51 -7.50
C GLY A 6 10.12 0.55 -7.95
N ALA A 7 10.73 0.36 -9.12
CA ALA A 7 11.61 1.36 -9.70
C ALA A 7 10.88 2.67 -10.03
N LEU A 8 9.69 2.60 -10.62
CA LEU A 8 8.87 3.78 -10.93
C LEU A 8 8.38 4.51 -9.67
N ILE A 9 8.02 3.77 -8.61
CA ILE A 9 7.59 4.34 -7.34
C ILE A 9 8.67 5.23 -6.72
N ALA A 10 9.94 4.84 -6.84
CA ALA A 10 11.05 5.64 -6.35
C ALA A 10 11.17 6.99 -7.08
N ASP A 11 10.72 7.07 -8.33
CA ASP A 11 10.72 8.29 -9.14
C ASP A 11 9.42 9.12 -8.97
N TRP A 12 8.39 8.58 -8.30
CA TRP A 12 7.08 9.23 -8.15
C TRP A 12 6.91 9.88 -6.77
N LEU A 13 6.01 10.86 -6.70
CA LEU A 13 5.74 11.67 -5.50
C LEU A 13 4.79 10.96 -4.51
N PHE A 14 5.06 9.69 -4.17
CA PHE A 14 4.33 9.03 -3.08
C PHE A 14 5.00 9.32 -1.73
N ASP A 15 4.23 9.86 -0.79
CA ASP A 15 4.71 10.02 0.59
C ASP A 15 4.81 8.69 1.34
N TYR A 16 3.90 7.75 1.05
CA TYR A 16 3.87 6.43 1.68
C TYR A 16 3.48 5.34 0.68
N VAL A 17 4.04 4.14 0.84
CA VAL A 17 3.72 2.96 0.03
C VAL A 17 3.48 1.75 0.93
N ILE A 18 2.31 1.12 0.77
CA ILE A 18 1.97 -0.13 1.44
C ILE A 18 1.83 -1.21 0.37
N ALA A 19 2.76 -2.15 0.36
CA ALA A 19 2.83 -3.26 -0.58
C ALA A 19 2.27 -4.53 0.07
N ALA A 20 1.14 -5.04 -0.45
CA ALA A 20 0.47 -6.22 0.10
C ALA A 20 0.66 -7.46 -0.76
N GLY A 21 0.96 -8.60 -0.12
CA GLY A 21 1.05 -9.91 -0.76
C GLY A 21 2.48 -10.36 -1.08
N PRO A 22 2.70 -11.66 -1.36
CA PRO A 22 4.02 -12.27 -1.40
C PRO A 22 4.91 -11.74 -2.53
N CYS A 23 4.34 -11.43 -3.69
CA CYS A 23 5.09 -10.87 -4.82
C CYS A 23 5.43 -9.38 -4.66
N SER A 24 4.74 -8.68 -3.75
CA SER A 24 4.92 -7.24 -3.56
C SER A 24 6.23 -6.90 -2.82
N LYS A 25 6.87 -7.88 -2.16
CA LYS A 25 8.23 -7.71 -1.62
C LYS A 25 9.23 -7.26 -2.69
N TYR A 26 9.08 -7.73 -3.92
CA TYR A 26 9.97 -7.35 -5.02
C TYR A 26 9.80 -5.89 -5.46
N LEU A 27 8.63 -5.31 -5.23
CA LEU A 27 8.39 -3.88 -5.43
C LEU A 27 9.11 -3.09 -4.34
N VAL A 28 8.97 -3.51 -3.07
CA VAL A 28 9.64 -2.87 -1.93
C VAL A 28 11.16 -2.92 -2.08
N ASP A 29 11.73 -4.10 -2.36
CA ASP A 29 13.17 -4.28 -2.55
C ASP A 29 13.72 -3.33 -3.64
N GLU A 30 12.98 -3.16 -4.74
CA GLU A 30 13.45 -2.34 -5.85
C GLU A 30 13.30 -0.84 -5.56
N ALA A 31 12.20 -0.42 -4.94
CA ALA A 31 12.00 0.97 -4.53
C ALA A 31 13.08 1.41 -3.53
N LEU A 32 13.42 0.55 -2.57
CA LEU A 32 14.50 0.79 -1.61
C LEU A 32 15.87 0.94 -2.29
N LYS A 33 16.19 0.04 -3.24
CA LYS A 33 17.44 0.13 -4.02
C LYS A 33 17.55 1.42 -4.82
N LYS A 34 16.41 1.99 -5.23
CA LYS A 34 16.32 3.24 -5.98
C LYS A 34 16.25 4.49 -5.10
N GLY A 35 16.30 4.33 -3.77
CA GLY A 35 16.42 5.44 -2.83
C GLY A 35 15.12 5.89 -2.18
N PHE A 36 14.02 5.13 -2.33
CA PHE A 36 12.79 5.41 -1.58
C PHE A 36 13.06 5.27 -0.07
N ASP A 37 12.50 6.17 0.73
CA ASP A 37 12.75 6.21 2.18
C ASP A 37 12.25 4.91 2.85
N PRO A 38 13.13 4.11 3.50
CA PRO A 38 12.73 2.87 4.16
C PRO A 38 11.73 3.07 5.29
N LYS A 39 11.59 4.29 5.84
CA LYS A 39 10.59 4.60 6.86
C LYS A 39 9.19 4.88 6.28
N ARG A 40 9.06 4.93 4.95
CA ARG A 40 7.83 5.30 4.24
C ARG A 40 7.29 4.19 3.35
N ILE A 41 7.95 3.04 3.31
CA ILE A 41 7.51 1.87 2.54
C ILE A 41 7.37 0.64 3.42
N TYR A 42 6.25 -0.05 3.28
CA TYR A 42 5.89 -1.18 4.12
C TYR A 42 5.50 -2.38 3.27
N HIS A 43 5.87 -3.58 3.73
CA HIS A 43 5.40 -4.84 3.18
C HIS A 43 4.47 -5.53 4.18
N VAL A 44 3.30 -5.97 3.71
CA VAL A 44 2.32 -6.70 4.53
C VAL A 44 1.82 -7.95 3.82
N ALA A 45 1.29 -8.90 4.57
CA ALA A 45 0.90 -10.20 4.02
C ALA A 45 -0.33 -10.12 3.10
N ASP A 46 -1.31 -9.26 3.40
CA ASP A 46 -2.60 -9.23 2.69
C ASP A 46 -3.26 -7.84 2.71
N SER A 47 -4.40 -7.72 2.01
CA SER A 47 -5.18 -6.48 1.89
C SER A 47 -5.80 -6.01 3.19
N LEU A 48 -6.09 -6.90 4.15
CA LEU A 48 -6.66 -6.52 5.44
C LEU A 48 -5.61 -5.86 6.32
N LEU A 49 -4.40 -6.42 6.38
CA LEU A 49 -3.27 -5.80 7.08
C LEU A 49 -2.88 -4.46 6.42
N ALA A 50 -2.97 -4.37 5.09
CA ALA A 50 -2.77 -3.10 4.40
C ALA A 50 -3.80 -2.04 4.82
N GLY A 51 -5.08 -2.43 4.94
CA GLY A 51 -6.13 -1.54 5.43
C GLY A 51 -5.90 -1.04 6.84
N LYS A 52 -5.52 -1.93 7.77
CA LYS A 52 -5.19 -1.55 9.15
C LYS A 52 -4.03 -0.56 9.21
N LEU A 53 -2.93 -0.87 8.53
CA LEU A 53 -1.78 0.03 8.50
C LEU A 53 -2.11 1.37 7.82
N CYS A 54 -2.88 1.35 6.74
CA CYS A 54 -3.34 2.58 6.10
C CYS A 54 -4.19 3.43 7.05
N HIS A 55 -5.07 2.81 7.84
CA HIS A 55 -5.89 3.51 8.83
C HIS A 55 -5.05 4.17 9.94
N GLU A 56 -3.95 3.53 10.34
CA GLU A 56 -3.01 4.08 11.33
C GLU A 56 -2.17 5.25 10.78
N LEU A 57 -1.80 5.19 9.49
CA LEU A 57 -0.92 6.18 8.85
C LEU A 57 -1.67 7.38 8.29
N ALA A 58 -2.83 7.15 7.66
CA ALA A 58 -3.56 8.16 6.92
C ALA A 58 -4.20 9.20 7.84
N ARG A 59 -4.22 10.45 7.38
CA ARG A 59 -4.80 11.59 8.07
C ARG A 59 -5.93 12.20 7.24
N PRO A 60 -6.87 12.92 7.87
CA PRO A 60 -7.87 13.70 7.13
C PRO A 60 -7.20 14.64 6.13
N GLY A 61 -7.60 14.53 4.85
CA GLY A 61 -7.03 15.30 3.75
C GLY A 61 -6.04 14.53 2.87
N ASP A 62 -5.55 13.37 3.31
CA ASP A 62 -4.66 12.53 2.51
C ASP A 62 -5.41 11.88 1.32
N MET A 63 -4.70 11.71 0.21
CA MET A 63 -5.18 10.95 -0.95
C MET A 63 -4.61 9.54 -0.93
N VAL A 64 -5.47 8.53 -0.91
CA VAL A 64 -5.08 7.11 -0.90
C VAL A 64 -5.47 6.44 -2.21
N LEU A 65 -4.47 5.90 -2.92
CA LEU A 65 -4.68 5.06 -4.10
C LEU A 65 -4.65 3.58 -3.73
N VAL A 66 -5.78 2.89 -3.89
CA VAL A 66 -5.86 1.44 -3.72
C VAL A 66 -5.81 0.75 -5.07
N LYS A 67 -4.80 -0.11 -5.29
CA LYS A 67 -4.65 -0.88 -6.54
C LYS A 67 -4.25 -2.32 -6.27
N GLY A 68 -4.89 -3.25 -6.98
CA GLY A 68 -4.49 -4.66 -7.03
C GLY A 68 -5.25 -5.43 -8.11
N SER A 69 -4.94 -6.71 -8.26
CA SER A 69 -5.74 -7.63 -9.08
C SER A 69 -6.98 -8.09 -8.29
N ARG A 70 -8.01 -8.60 -8.98
CA ARG A 70 -9.23 -9.09 -8.33
C ARG A 70 -8.94 -10.19 -7.29
N GLY A 71 -7.97 -11.07 -7.57
CA GLY A 71 -7.59 -12.14 -6.65
C GLY A 71 -7.04 -11.65 -5.30
N MET A 72 -6.49 -10.44 -5.25
CA MET A 72 -5.99 -9.83 -4.01
C MET A 72 -7.11 -9.32 -3.10
N LYS A 73 -8.33 -9.15 -3.63
CA LYS A 73 -9.48 -8.61 -2.89
C LYS A 73 -9.12 -7.31 -2.15
N MET A 74 -8.56 -6.34 -2.88
CA MET A 74 -8.10 -5.06 -2.30
C MET A 74 -9.24 -4.22 -1.75
N GLU A 75 -10.49 -4.49 -2.15
CA GLU A 75 -11.68 -3.91 -1.55
C GLU A 75 -11.75 -4.08 -0.02
N LYS A 76 -11.08 -5.10 0.54
CA LYS A 76 -11.00 -5.30 1.99
C LYS A 76 -10.28 -4.18 2.75
N VAL A 77 -9.45 -3.38 2.06
CA VAL A 77 -8.82 -2.19 2.65
C VAL A 77 -9.88 -1.25 3.21
N PHE A 78 -11.02 -1.12 2.52
CA PHE A 78 -12.09 -0.20 2.91
C PHE A 78 -12.85 -0.65 4.16
N GLU A 79 -12.82 -1.94 4.51
CA GLU A 79 -13.47 -2.45 5.74
C GLU A 79 -12.88 -1.79 7.00
N CYS A 80 -11.63 -1.32 6.96
CA CYS A 80 -10.99 -0.60 8.09
C CYS A 80 -11.42 0.88 8.20
N PHE A 81 -12.12 1.42 7.20
CA PHE A 81 -12.55 2.82 7.17
C PHE A 81 -14.07 2.98 7.26
N ILE A 82 -14.82 1.91 7.01
CA ILE A 82 -16.27 1.91 7.12
C ILE A 82 -16.63 1.50 8.54
N THR A 83 -17.08 2.46 9.35
CA THR A 83 -17.85 2.14 10.54
C THR A 83 -19.29 1.92 10.09
N SER A 84 -19.89 0.80 10.50
CA SER A 84 -21.32 0.54 10.28
C SER A 84 -22.13 1.60 11.03
N SER A 85 -22.41 2.71 10.36
CA SER A 85 -23.52 3.60 10.72
C SER A 85 -24.75 3.05 10.02
N THR A 86 -25.30 1.98 10.55
CA THR A 86 -26.66 1.59 10.21
C THR A 86 -27.57 2.67 10.83
N ARG A 87 -28.13 3.53 9.97
CA ARG A 87 -29.44 4.11 10.25
C ARG A 87 -30.50 3.12 9.78
#